data_AF-A0A973TS80-F1
#
_entry.id   AF-A0A973TS80-F1
#
_cell.length_a   1.000
_cell.length_b   1.000
_cell.length_c   1.000
_cell.angle_alpha   90.00
_cell.angle_beta   90.00
_cell.angle_gamma   90.00
#
_symmetry.space_group_name_H-M   'P 1'
#
loop_
_entity.id
_entity.type
_entity.pdbx_description
1 polymer ?
#
loop_
_entity_poly.entity_id
_entity_poly.type
_entity_poly.pdbx_seq_one_letter_code
_entity_poly.pdbx_strand_id
1 'polypeptide(L)'
;MHIAWTSFLLALVVIAVVPGPDFVLITGNAVRGVRYGALTAAGVVTGLLVHALLATAGLSALVAAAPAALLAVKAVGALYLAHLGIATLRAARRGGP
;
A
#
# COMPACT_ATOMS: atom_id res chain seq x y z
N MET A 1 -8.58 -0.73 -26.44
CA MET A 1 -8.11 -0.81 -25.04
C MET A 1 -8.75 0.33 -24.25
N HIS A 2 -9.89 0.10 -23.58
CA HIS A 2 -10.47 1.08 -22.66
C HIS A 2 -9.62 1.08 -21.39
N ILE A 3 -8.64 1.97 -21.32
CA ILE A 3 -7.92 2.25 -20.08
C ILE A 3 -8.96 2.92 -19.17
N ALA A 4 -9.30 2.28 -18.05
CA ALA A 4 -10.27 2.78 -17.09
C ALA A 4 -9.68 3.95 -16.28
N TRP A 5 -9.38 5.05 -16.98
CA TRP A 5 -8.79 6.27 -16.42
C TRP A 5 -9.60 6.79 -15.24
N THR A 6 -10.92 6.71 -15.32
CA THR A 6 -11.83 7.11 -14.24
C THR A 6 -11.68 6.25 -13.00
N SER A 7 -11.65 4.92 -13.12
CA SER A 7 -11.45 4.00 -11.99
C SER A 7 -10.05 4.14 -11.39
N PHE A 8 -9.03 4.35 -12.22
CA PHE A 8 -7.67 4.60 -11.77
C PHE A 8 -7.54 5.92 -11.00
N LEU A 9 -8.08 7.01 -11.55
CA LEU A 9 -8.09 8.32 -10.90
C LEU A 9 -8.88 8.28 -9.59
N LEU A 10 -10.03 7.61 -9.57
CA LEU A 10 -10.82 7.42 -8.36
C LEU A 10 -10.03 6.67 -7.29
N ALA A 11 -9.39 5.56 -7.65
CA ALA A 11 -8.54 4.80 -6.73
C ALA A 11 -7.36 5.65 -6.21
N LEU A 12 -6.72 6.42 -7.10
CA LEU A 12 -5.60 7.30 -6.75
C LEU A 12 -6.01 8.36 -5.72
N VAL A 13 -7.15 9.03 -5.95
CA VAL A 13 -7.68 10.05 -5.04
C VAL A 13 -8.00 9.44 -3.68
N VAL A 14 -8.63 8.26 -3.66
CA VAL A 14 -8.96 7.55 -2.41
C VAL A 14 -7.70 7.20 -1.62
N ILE A 15 -6.65 6.70 -2.30
CA ILE A 15 -5.37 6.35 -1.67
C ILE A 15 -4.64 7.60 -1.16
N ALA A 16 -4.67 8.69 -1.91
CA ALA A 16 -3.96 9.92 -1.57
C ALA A 16 -4.52 10.63 -0.31
N VAL A 17 -5.83 10.51 -0.06
CA VAL A 17 -6.51 11.18 1.06
C VAL A 17 -6.33 10.43 2.38
N VAL A 18 -6.05 9.13 2.37
CA VAL A 18 -5.89 8.34 3.60
C VAL A 18 -4.42 8.40 4.04
N PRO A 19 -4.07 9.19 5.08
CA PRO A 19 -2.72 9.13 5.64
C PRO A 19 -2.45 7.72 6.15
N GLY A 20 -1.49 7.05 5.54
CA GLY A 20 -1.12 5.68 5.90
C GLY A 20 -0.43 5.59 7.28
N PRO A 21 -0.25 4.37 7.82
CA PRO A 21 0.46 4.15 9.08
C PRO A 21 1.89 4.70 9.05
N ASP A 22 2.56 4.63 7.89
CA ASP A 22 3.91 5.19 7.69
C ASP A 22 3.93 6.71 7.88
N PHE A 23 2.91 7.41 7.35
CA PHE A 23 2.76 8.87 7.51
C PHE A 23 2.60 9.23 8.99
N VAL A 24 1.74 8.52 9.73
CA VAL A 24 1.52 8.77 11.16
C VAL A 24 2.82 8.57 11.96
N LEU A 25 3.57 7.50 11.67
CA LEU A 25 4.86 7.20 12.29
C LEU A 25 5.92 8.28 12.00
N ILE A 26 6.08 8.65 10.73
CA ILE A 26 7.06 9.64 10.30
C ILE A 26 6.72 11.02 10.89
N THR A 27 5.46 11.45 10.78
CA THR A 27 5.02 12.74 11.33
C THR A 27 5.14 12.76 12.86
N GLY A 28 4.76 11.69 13.54
CA GLY A 28 4.91 11.58 15.01
C GLY A 28 6.36 11.70 15.47
N ASN A 29 7.31 11.10 14.75
CA ASN A 29 8.74 11.26 15.02
C ASN A 29 9.28 12.62 14.56
N ALA A 30 8.74 13.21 13.50
CA ALA A 30 9.11 14.56 13.03
C ALA A 30 8.74 15.65 14.04
N VAL A 31 7.61 15.51 14.76
CA VAL A 31 7.23 16.44 15.85
C VAL A 31 8.24 16.39 17.01
N ARG A 32 8.86 15.24 17.27
CA ARG A 32 9.95 15.11 18.27
C ARG A 32 11.29 15.67 17.77
N GLY A 33 11.41 15.89 16.47
CA GLY A 33 12.54 16.53 15.81
C GLY A 33 12.67 16.08 14.36
N VAL A 34 12.94 17.03 13.46
CA VAL A 34 13.03 16.78 12.01
C VAL A 34 14.03 15.67 11.67
N ARG A 35 15.14 15.57 12.41
CA ARG A 35 16.13 14.49 12.23
C ARG A 35 15.55 13.11 12.53
N TYR A 36 14.73 12.96 13.57
CA TYR A 36 14.09 11.70 13.92
C TYR A 36 13.03 11.30 12.88
N GLY A 37 12.28 12.27 12.37
CA GLY A 37 11.37 12.07 11.24
C GLY A 37 12.11 11.60 9.98
N ALA A 38 13.23 12.25 9.63
CA ALA A 38 14.03 11.90 8.46
C ALA A 38 14.65 10.49 8.55
N LEU A 39 15.19 10.11 9.72
CA LEU A 39 15.72 8.77 9.95
C LEU A 39 14.62 7.70 9.89
N THR A 40 13.44 8.00 10.44
CA THR A 40 12.27 7.11 10.36
C THR A 40 11.84 6.92 8.91
N ALA A 41 11.73 8.01 8.15
CA ALA A 41 11.38 7.96 6.73
C ALA A 41 12.41 7.17 5.91
N ALA A 42 13.70 7.37 6.17
CA ALA A 42 14.77 6.61 5.52
C ALA A 42 14.64 5.10 5.81
N GLY A 43 14.45 4.72 7.09
CA GLY A 43 14.25 3.32 7.47
C GLY A 43 13.03 2.68 6.81
N VAL A 44 11.89 3.40 6.79
CA VAL A 44 10.66 2.97 6.13
C VAL A 44 10.90 2.75 4.63
N VAL A 45 11.49 3.73 3.94
CA VAL A 45 11.77 3.64 2.50
C VAL A 45 12.74 2.52 2.18
N THR A 46 13.82 2.35 2.95
CA THR A 46 14.78 1.25 2.74
C THR A 46 14.10 -0.11 2.94
N GLY A 47 13.28 -0.27 3.98
CA GLY A 47 12.53 -1.49 4.21
C GLY A 47 11.55 -1.80 3.07
N LEU A 48 10.83 -0.79 2.59
CA LEU A 48 9.92 -0.88 1.44
C LEU A 48 10.67 -1.29 0.17
N LEU A 49 11.85 -0.72 -0.09
CA LEU A 49 12.66 -1.07 -1.26
C LEU A 49 13.17 -2.52 -1.19
N VAL A 50 13.70 -2.94 -0.05
CA VAL A 50 14.15 -4.32 0.15
C VAL A 50 12.98 -5.29 -0.06
N HIS A 51 11.84 -5.03 0.57
CA HIS A 51 10.64 -5.84 0.40
C HIS A 51 10.17 -5.88 -1.06
N ALA A 52 10.11 -4.74 -1.74
CA ALA A 52 9.69 -4.66 -3.14
C ALA A 52 10.63 -5.43 -4.08
N LEU A 53 11.94 -5.37 -3.84
CA LEU A 53 12.92 -6.15 -4.60
C LEU A 53 12.75 -7.65 -4.37
N LEU A 54 12.60 -8.08 -3.11
CA LEU A 54 12.34 -9.48 -2.78
C LEU A 54 11.02 -9.96 -3.40
N ALA A 55 9.97 -9.15 -3.31
CA ALA A 55 8.65 -9.48 -3.84
C ALA A 55 8.67 -9.58 -5.37
N THR A 56 9.29 -8.63 -6.08
CA THR A 56 9.37 -8.66 -7.55
C THR A 56 10.28 -9.78 -8.05
N ALA A 57 11.41 -10.04 -7.39
CA ALA A 57 12.25 -11.20 -7.68
C ALA A 57 11.50 -12.53 -7.47
N GLY A 58 10.82 -12.67 -6.32
CA GLY A 58 10.01 -13.86 -6.02
C GLY A 58 8.83 -14.03 -6.96
N LEU A 59 8.15 -12.94 -7.33
CA LEU A 59 7.05 -12.97 -8.30
C LEU A 59 7.55 -13.35 -9.70
N SER A 60 8.74 -12.89 -10.10
CA SER A 60 9.36 -13.25 -11.38
C SER A 60 9.66 -14.75 -11.43
N ALA A 61 10.19 -15.32 -10.35
CA ALA A 61 10.39 -16.76 -10.22
C ALA A 61 9.06 -17.54 -10.23
N LEU A 62 8.03 -17.05 -9.55
CA LEU A 62 6.71 -17.66 -9.51
C LEU A 62 6.05 -17.71 -10.90
N VAL A 63 6.16 -16.62 -11.66
CA VAL A 63 5.64 -16.53 -13.03
C VAL A 63 6.34 -17.52 -13.96
N ALA A 64 7.67 -17.67 -13.82
CA ALA A 64 8.44 -18.64 -14.60
C ALA A 64 8.08 -20.10 -14.25
N ALA A 65 7.78 -20.38 -12.97
CA ALA A 65 7.45 -21.73 -12.51
C ALA A 65 5.99 -22.13 -12.80
N ALA A 66 5.03 -21.23 -12.58
CA ALA A 66 3.61 -21.54 -12.69
C ALA A 66 2.78 -20.29 -13.06
N PRO A 67 2.44 -20.08 -14.35
CA PRO A 67 1.63 -18.94 -14.79
C PRO A 67 0.25 -18.86 -14.11
N ALA A 68 -0.34 -20.00 -13.77
CA ALA A 68 -1.63 -20.06 -13.06
C ALA A 68 -1.55 -19.56 -11.61
N ALA A 69 -0.38 -19.65 -10.96
CA ALA A 69 -0.19 -19.16 -9.59
C ALA A 69 -0.32 -17.63 -9.52
N LEU A 70 0.06 -16.92 -10.59
CA LEU A 70 -0.13 -15.47 -10.69
C LEU A 70 -1.60 -15.08 -10.64
N LEU A 71 -2.51 -15.87 -11.25
CA LEU A 71 -3.95 -15.62 -11.17
C LEU A 71 -4.47 -15.77 -9.75
N ALA A 72 -4.00 -16.77 -9.01
CA ALA A 72 -4.36 -16.95 -7.60
C ALA A 72 -3.87 -15.76 -6.75
N VAL A 73 -2.62 -15.33 -6.92
CA VAL A 73 -2.08 -14.14 -6.24
C VAL A 73 -2.89 -12.89 -6.56
N LYS A 74 -3.24 -12.67 -7.85
CA LYS A 74 -4.08 -11.53 -8.27
C LYS A 74 -5.48 -11.59 -7.64
N ALA A 75 -6.10 -12.75 -7.58
CA ALA A 75 -7.42 -12.93 -6.96
C ALA A 75 -7.37 -12.65 -5.45
N VAL A 76 -6.37 -13.19 -4.75
CA VAL A 76 -6.15 -12.94 -3.31
C VAL A 76 -5.88 -11.45 -3.06
N GLY A 77 -5.04 -10.82 -3.87
CA GLY A 77 -4.76 -9.38 -3.77
C GLY A 77 -6.01 -8.52 -3.98
N ALA A 78 -6.85 -8.87 -4.95
CA ALA A 78 -8.13 -8.19 -5.18
C ALA A 78 -9.10 -8.33 -4.00
N LEU A 79 -9.22 -9.54 -3.43
CA LEU A 79 -10.04 -9.79 -2.25
C LEU A 79 -9.52 -9.01 -1.03
N TYR A 80 -8.21 -8.98 -0.84
CA TYR A 80 -7.59 -8.23 0.26
C TYR A 80 -7.83 -6.72 0.14
N LEU A 81 -7.68 -6.16 -1.06
CA LEU A 81 -7.99 -4.75 -1.32
C LEU A 81 -9.48 -4.44 -1.14
N ALA A 82 -10.37 -5.33 -1.56
CA ALA A 82 -11.81 -5.17 -1.31
C ALA A 82 -12.12 -5.16 0.20
N HIS A 83 -11.51 -6.06 0.97
CA HIS A 83 -11.63 -6.10 2.42
C HIS A 83 -11.09 -4.81 3.07
N LEU A 84 -9.90 -4.36 2.69
CA LEU A 84 -9.32 -3.10 3.18
C LEU A 84 -10.20 -1.89 2.84
N GLY A 85 -10.70 -1.80 1.60
CA GLY A 85 -11.60 -0.74 1.17
C GLY A 85 -12.91 -0.71 1.98
N ILE A 86 -13.47 -1.87 2.31
CA ILE A 86 -14.64 -1.95 3.19
C ILE A 86 -14.28 -1.54 4.63
N ALA A 87 -13.14 -1.99 5.14
CA ALA A 87 -12.69 -1.66 6.49
C ALA A 87 -12.44 -0.16 6.66
N THR A 88 -11.81 0.50 5.69
CA THR A 88 -11.58 1.96 5.72
C THR A 88 -12.88 2.75 5.65
N LEU A 89 -13.83 2.34 4.79
CA LEU A 89 -15.17 2.96 4.74
C LEU A 89 -15.95 2.78 6.06
N ARG A 90 -15.82 1.62 6.72
CA ARG A 90 -16.45 1.37 8.03
C ARG A 90 -15.78 2.17 9.15
N ALA A 91 -14.46 2.31 9.13
CA ALA A 91 -13.72 3.11 10.10
C ALA A 91 -14.03 4.60 9.96
N ALA A 92 -14.06 5.13 8.73
CA ALA A 92 -14.44 6.51 8.44
C ALA A 92 -15.86 6.84 8.93
N ARG A 93 -16.80 5.87 8.87
CA ARG A 93 -18.16 6.02 9.39
C ARG A 93 -18.27 5.93 10.93
N ARG A 94 -17.23 5.45 11.61
CA ARG A 94 -17.17 5.33 13.08
C ARG A 94 -16.39 6.47 13.75
N GLY A 95 -15.85 7.41 12.97
CA GLY A 95 -15.12 8.59 13.44
C GLY A 95 -16.03 9.79 13.71
N GLY A 96 -16.89 9.69 14.71
CA GLY A 96 -17.34 10.82 15.53
C GLY A 96 -17.48 10.29 16.96
N PRO A 97 -17.06 11.01 18.02
CA PRO A 97 -16.61 12.41 18.14
C PRO A 97 -15.11 12.67 18.00
#